data_AF-A0A963C919-F1
#
_entry.id   AF-A0A963C919-F1
#
_cell.length_a   1.000
_cell.length_b   1.000
_cell.length_c   1.000
_cell.angle_alpha   90.00
_cell.angle_beta   90.00
_cell.angle_gamma   90.00
#
_symmetry.space_group_name_H-M   'P 1'
#
loop_
_entity.id
_entity.type
_entity.pdbx_description
1 polymer ?
#
loop_
_entity_poly.entity_id
_entity_poly.type
_entity_poly.pdbx_seq_one_letter_code
_entity_poly.pdbx_strand_id
1 'polypeptide(L)'
;MNAALTFSRLVDTVNDRIGKSLFWLVLLAVLISAGNAIVRKVFNTSSNALLEIQWYLFAAVFMLGAGYAFLKNAHVRIDFLSGRLSAKARNWIDIVGIIVFLWPLCLLFIKLSWPLFA
;
A
#
# COMPACT_ATOMS: atom_id res chain seq x y z
N MET A 1 2.13 -19.67 -23.70
CA MET A 1 3.13 -18.75 -23.09
C MET A 1 2.75 -17.27 -23.24
N ASN A 2 2.24 -16.84 -24.40
CA ASN A 2 1.86 -15.43 -24.63
C ASN A 2 0.74 -14.91 -23.71
N ALA A 3 -0.27 -15.73 -23.38
CA ALA A 3 -1.37 -15.32 -22.50
C ALA A 3 -0.90 -14.92 -21.09
N ALA A 4 0.01 -15.68 -20.49
CA ALA A 4 0.54 -15.39 -19.15
C ALA A 4 1.37 -14.10 -19.12
N LEU A 5 2.16 -13.85 -20.17
CA LEU A 5 2.93 -12.61 -20.31
C LEU A 5 2.02 -11.39 -20.54
N THR A 6 0.95 -11.54 -21.34
CA THR A 6 -0.04 -10.47 -21.52
C THR A 6 -0.76 -10.15 -20.22
N PHE A 7 -1.13 -11.18 -19.45
CA PHE A 7 -1.75 -10.99 -18.14
C PHE A 7 -0.81 -10.25 -17.18
N SER A 8 0.47 -10.65 -17.10
CA SER A 8 1.47 -9.94 -16.28
C SER A 8 1.56 -8.46 -16.65
N ARG A 9 1.64 -8.14 -17.94
CA ARG A 9 1.71 -6.74 -18.41
C ARG A 9 0.47 -5.93 -18.05
N LEU A 10 -0.70 -6.56 -18.06
CA LEU A 10 -1.94 -5.92 -17.63
C LEU A 10 -1.87 -5.57 -16.14
N VAL A 11 -1.47 -6.52 -15.28
CA VAL A 11 -1.30 -6.31 -13.84
C VAL A 11 -0.28 -5.20 -13.56
N ASP A 12 0.86 -5.22 -14.25
CA ASP A 12 1.90 -4.20 -14.11
C ASP A 12 1.40 -2.82 -14.50
N THR A 13 0.63 -2.72 -15.59
CA THR A 13 0.04 -1.45 -16.06
C THR A 13 -0.99 -0.91 -15.07
N VAL A 14 -1.83 -1.78 -14.52
CA VAL A 14 -2.82 -1.40 -13.50
C VAL A 14 -2.11 -0.88 -12.24
N ASN A 15 -1.10 -1.60 -11.74
CA ASN A 15 -0.32 -1.19 -10.58
C ASN A 15 0.43 0.13 -10.81
N ASP A 16 1.01 0.34 -12.00
CA ASP A 16 1.71 1.58 -12.34
C ASP A 16 0.76 2.78 -12.41
N ARG A 17 -0.45 2.59 -12.95
CA ARG A 17 -1.49 3.63 -12.95
C ARG A 17 -1.99 3.96 -11.55
N ILE A 18 -2.32 2.95 -10.75
CA ILE A 18 -2.73 3.14 -9.36
C ILE A 18 -1.64 3.91 -8.62
N GLY A 19 -0.40 3.44 -8.66
CA GLY A 19 0.74 4.08 -7.99
C GLY A 19 0.91 5.56 -8.35
N LYS A 20 0.77 5.91 -9.63
CA LYS A 20 0.81 7.32 -10.08
C LYS A 20 -0.38 8.14 -9.60
N SER A 21 -1.57 7.54 -9.52
CA SER A 21 -2.75 8.23 -8.99
C SER A 21 -2.66 8.51 -7.49
N LEU A 22 -1.91 7.71 -6.72
CA LEU A 22 -1.77 7.89 -5.27
C LEU A 22 -1.07 9.20 -4.87
N PHE A 23 -0.25 9.80 -5.75
CA PHE A 23 0.35 11.11 -5.49
C PHE A 23 -0.71 12.19 -5.18
N TRP A 24 -1.89 12.10 -5.79
CA TRP A 24 -3.00 13.02 -5.52
C TRP A 24 -3.62 12.81 -4.14
N LEU A 25 -3.72 11.56 -3.67
CA LEU A 25 -4.20 11.26 -2.32
C LEU A 25 -3.22 11.74 -1.26
N VAL A 26 -1.91 11.62 -1.50
CA VAL A 26 -0.88 12.17 -0.62
C VAL A 26 -0.97 13.70 -0.56
N LEU A 27 -1.09 14.36 -1.71
CA LEU A 27 -1.25 15.81 -1.75
C LEU A 27 -2.50 16.25 -0.96
N LEU A 28 -3.63 15.57 -1.17
CA LEU A 28 -4.87 15.85 -0.44
C LEU A 28 -4.69 15.65 1.07
N ALA A 29 -4.05 14.56 1.50
CA ALA A 29 -3.78 14.30 2.91
C ALA A 29 -2.93 15.43 3.53
N VAL A 30 -1.85 15.85 2.86
CA VAL A 30 -0.98 16.95 3.32
C VAL A 30 -1.73 18.27 3.43
N LEU A 31 -2.57 18.62 2.45
CA LEU A 31 -3.38 19.84 2.49
C LEU A 31 -4.36 19.83 3.66
N ILE A 32 -5.01 18.69 3.92
CA ILE A 32 -5.92 18.55 5.05
C ILE A 32 -5.14 18.64 6.38
N SER A 33 -4.00 17.97 6.50
CA SER A 33 -3.14 18.04 7.69
C SER A 33 -2.68 19.46 7.98
N ALA A 34 -2.18 20.16 6.96
CA ALA A 34 -1.70 21.53 7.08
C ALA A 34 -2.85 22.49 7.45
N GLY A 35 -3.99 22.38 6.77
CA GLY A 35 -5.19 23.17 7.07
C GLY A 35 -5.65 22.97 8.52
N ASN A 36 -5.75 21.71 8.97
CA ASN A 36 -6.15 21.41 10.35
C ASN A 36 -5.14 21.94 11.37
N ALA A 37 -3.83 21.88 11.08
CA ALA A 37 -2.80 22.43 11.95
C ALA A 37 -2.86 23.97 12.06
N ILE A 38 -3.10 24.66 10.94
CA ILE A 38 -3.28 26.12 10.91
C ILE A 38 -4.51 26.52 11.73
N VAL A 39 -5.66 25.87 11.48
CA VAL A 39 -6.91 26.17 12.19
C VAL A 39 -6.73 25.96 13.70
N ARG A 40 -6.09 24.86 14.09
CA ARG A 40 -5.78 24.58 15.49
C ARG A 40 -4.84 25.61 16.11
N LYS A 41 -3.88 26.15 15.36
CA LYS A 41 -2.93 27.14 15.89
C LYS A 41 -3.54 28.53 16.00
N VAL A 42 -4.36 28.94 15.02
CA VAL A 42 -4.92 30.30 14.94
C VAL A 42 -6.21 30.43 15.74
N PHE A 43 -7.09 29.42 15.67
CA PHE A 43 -8.44 29.47 16.24
C PHE A 43 -8.60 28.57 17.48
N ASN A 44 -7.55 27.87 17.90
CA ASN A 44 -7.55 26.91 19.02
C ASN A 44 -8.67 25.84 18.94
N THR A 45 -9.13 25.55 17.72
CA THR A 45 -10.18 24.56 17.44
C THR A 45 -9.66 23.53 16.44
N SER A 46 -10.13 22.29 16.55
CA SER A 46 -9.74 21.18 15.68
C SER A 46 -10.95 20.29 15.46
N SER A 47 -11.04 19.68 14.28
CA SER A 47 -12.09 18.71 13.97
C SER A 47 -11.54 17.29 14.01
N ASN A 48 -12.19 16.40 14.77
CA ASN A 48 -11.85 14.98 14.77
C ASN A 48 -12.10 14.33 13.41
N ALA A 49 -13.14 14.76 12.68
CA ALA A 49 -13.41 14.26 11.33
C ALA A 49 -12.27 14.58 10.35
N LEU A 50 -11.64 15.76 10.49
CA LEU A 50 -10.45 16.12 9.70
C LEU A 50 -9.23 15.28 10.07
N LEU A 51 -9.13 14.80 11.31
CA LEU A 51 -8.11 13.83 11.70
C LEU A 51 -8.42 12.45 11.10
N GLU A 52 -9.63 11.94 11.25
CA GLU A 52 -10.03 10.62 10.75
C GLU A 52 -9.85 10.49 9.23
N ILE A 53 -10.23 11.51 8.45
CA ILE A 53 -10.02 11.45 6.99
C ILE A 53 -8.54 11.38 6.60
N GLN A 54 -7.64 11.98 7.39
CA GLN A 54 -6.20 11.84 7.15
C GLN A 54 -5.74 10.40 7.36
N TRP A 55 -6.25 9.72 8.40
CA TRP A 55 -5.96 8.31 8.65
C TRP A 55 -6.47 7.43 7.51
N TYR A 56 -7.68 7.68 7.01
CA TYR A 56 -8.24 6.93 5.89
C TYR A 56 -7.49 7.16 4.58
N LEU A 57 -7.12 8.41 4.28
CA LEU A 57 -6.31 8.73 3.10
C LEU A 57 -4.94 8.06 3.17
N PHE A 58 -4.30 8.09 4.34
CA PHE A 58 -3.02 7.42 4.54
C PHE A 58 -3.14 5.90 4.39
N ALA A 59 -4.17 5.29 4.98
CA ALA A 59 -4.45 3.87 4.83
C ALA A 59 -4.70 3.50 3.36
N ALA A 60 -5.46 4.31 2.61
CA ALA A 60 -5.70 4.10 1.19
C ALA A 60 -4.40 4.16 0.39
N VAL A 61 -3.54 5.16 0.63
CA VAL A 61 -2.23 5.28 -0.03
C VAL A 61 -1.36 4.05 0.24
N PHE A 62 -1.29 3.60 1.49
CA PHE A 62 -0.43 2.47 1.84
C PHE A 62 -0.93 1.15 1.26
N MET A 63 -2.24 0.88 1.41
CA MET A 63 -2.85 -0.38 0.96
C MET A 63 -2.87 -0.49 -0.57
N LEU A 64 -3.24 0.58 -1.27
CA LEU A 64 -3.25 0.61 -2.74
C LEU A 64 -1.84 0.71 -3.33
N GLY A 65 -0.90 1.33 -2.61
CA GLY A 65 0.48 1.53 -3.05
C GLY A 65 1.37 0.31 -2.86
N ALA A 66 0.98 -0.65 -2.02
CA ALA A 66 1.76 -1.85 -1.75
C ALA A 66 2.11 -2.64 -3.02
N GLY A 67 1.16 -2.82 -3.94
CA GLY A 67 1.37 -3.49 -5.22
C GLY A 67 2.34 -2.75 -6.14
N TYR A 68 2.27 -1.42 -6.18
CA TYR A 68 3.21 -0.58 -6.93
C TYR A 68 4.62 -0.65 -6.34
N ALA A 69 4.75 -0.61 -5.01
CA ALA A 69 6.03 -0.76 -4.33
C ALA A 69 6.65 -2.15 -4.58
N PHE A 70 5.84 -3.20 -4.62
CA PHE A 70 6.28 -4.55 -4.99
C PHE A 70 6.77 -4.60 -6.44
N LEU A 71 6.02 -4.01 -7.38
CA LEU A 71 6.39 -3.91 -8.80
C LEU A 71 7.75 -3.20 -9.01
N LYS A 72 8.00 -2.11 -8.27
CA LYS A 72 9.28 -1.37 -8.35
C LYS A 72 10.40 -1.97 -7.49
N ASN A 73 10.18 -3.13 -6.87
CA ASN A 73 11.12 -3.75 -5.93
C ASN A 73 11.57 -2.81 -4.79
N ALA A 74 10.70 -1.91 -4.36
CA ALA A 74 10.95 -0.93 -3.31
C ALA A 74 10.66 -1.47 -1.90
N HIS A 75 10.23 -2.73 -1.77
CA HIS A 75 10.10 -3.38 -0.47
C HIS A 75 11.47 -3.58 0.17
N VAL A 76 11.57 -3.26 1.45
CA VAL A 76 12.78 -3.54 2.25
C VAL A 76 12.99 -5.04 2.29
N ARG A 77 14.06 -5.49 1.65
CA ARG A 77 14.51 -6.88 1.69
C ARG A 77 15.71 -6.97 2.64
N ILE A 78 16.02 -8.17 3.10
CA ILE A 78 17.27 -8.38 3.85
C ILE A 78 18.42 -8.25 2.84
N ASP A 79 19.00 -7.07 2.72
CA ASP A 79 19.92 -6.70 1.65
C ASP A 79 21.11 -7.67 1.52
N PHE A 80 21.66 -8.12 2.65
CA PHE A 80 22.76 -9.10 2.72
C PHE A 80 22.39 -10.47 2.13
N LEU A 81 21.19 -10.97 2.43
CA LEU A 81 20.73 -12.27 1.96
C LEU A 81 20.31 -12.17 0.49
N SER A 82 19.66 -11.06 0.14
CA SER A 82 19.13 -10.83 -1.20
C SER A 82 20.26 -10.76 -2.24
N GLY A 83 21.39 -10.11 -1.93
CA GLY A 83 22.53 -9.96 -2.85
C GLY A 83 23.26 -11.26 -3.17
N ARG A 84 23.08 -12.31 -2.36
CA ARG A 84 23.71 -13.63 -2.54
C ARG A 84 22.82 -14.64 -3.28
N LEU A 85 21.56 -14.31 -3.52
CA LEU A 85 20.58 -15.20 -4.12
C LEU A 85 20.39 -14.92 -5.61
N SER A 86 20.18 -15.99 -6.39
CA SER A 86 19.80 -15.84 -7.80
C SER A 86 18.40 -15.23 -7.95
N ALA A 87 18.12 -14.57 -9.08
CA ALA A 87 16.82 -13.97 -9.35
C ALA A 87 15.66 -14.98 -9.22
N LYS A 88 15.87 -16.25 -9.63
CA LYS A 88 14.88 -17.32 -9.48
C LYS A 88 14.61 -17.67 -8.02
N ALA A 89 15.66 -17.78 -7.20
CA ALA A 89 15.52 -18.08 -5.78
C ALA A 89 14.79 -16.93 -5.05
N ARG A 90 15.11 -15.68 -5.39
CA ARG A 90 14.44 -14.50 -4.83
C ARG A 90 12.94 -14.49 -5.15
N ASN A 91 12.57 -14.73 -6.41
CA ASN A 91 11.16 -14.80 -6.80
C ASN A 91 10.41 -15.93 -6.09
N TRP A 92 11.03 -17.09 -5.90
CA TRP A 92 10.43 -18.19 -5.15
C TRP A 92 10.19 -17.84 -3.68
N ILE A 93 11.16 -17.18 -3.03
CA ILE A 93 11.00 -16.69 -1.66
C ILE A 93 9.84 -15.70 -1.57
N ASP A 94 9.73 -14.77 -2.52
CA ASP A 94 8.61 -13.80 -2.55
C ASP A 94 7.26 -14.53 -2.69
N ILE A 95 7.16 -15.51 -3.59
CA ILE A 95 5.92 -16.29 -3.80
C ILE A 95 5.54 -17.06 -2.53
N VAL A 96 6.48 -17.78 -1.92
CA VAL A 96 6.22 -18.53 -0.68
C VAL A 96 5.86 -17.57 0.45
N GLY A 97 6.55 -16.43 0.55
CA GLY A 97 6.27 -15.38 1.51
C GLY A 97 4.83 -14.86 1.41
N ILE A 98 4.37 -14.59 0.18
CA ILE A 98 3.02 -14.12 -0.09
C ILE A 98 1.98 -15.20 0.29
N ILE A 99 2.20 -16.45 -0.09
CA ILE A 99 1.22 -17.52 0.14
C ILE A 99 1.15 -17.92 1.61
N VAL A 100 2.28 -18.03 2.30
CA VAL A 100 2.35 -18.58 3.67
C VAL A 100 2.13 -17.51 4.74
N PHE A 101 2.52 -16.26 4.48
CA PHE A 101 2.41 -15.19 5.49
C PHE A 101 1.37 -14.14 5.11
N LEU A 102 1.47 -13.55 3.92
CA LEU A 102 0.61 -12.42 3.55
C LEU A 102 -0.86 -12.85 3.40
N TRP A 103 -1.14 -13.92 2.66
CA TRP A 103 -2.50 -14.40 2.43
C TRP A 103 -3.22 -14.80 3.73
N PRO A 104 -2.65 -15.62 4.62
CA PRO A 104 -3.28 -15.95 5.89
C PRO A 104 -3.52 -14.72 6.77
N LEU A 105 -2.59 -13.77 6.78
CA LEU A 105 -2.76 -12.51 7.51
C LEU A 105 -3.92 -11.68 6.95
N CYS A 106 -4.03 -11.56 5.62
CA CYS A 106 -5.16 -10.89 4.97
C CYS A 106 -6.49 -11.55 5.32
N LEU A 107 -6.57 -12.89 5.25
CA LEU A 107 -7.77 -13.63 5.62
C LEU A 107 -8.14 -13.44 7.10
N LEU A 108 -7.15 -13.43 7.99
CA LEU A 108 -7.35 -13.15 9.41
C LEU A 108 -7.93 -11.76 9.62
N PHE A 109 -7.36 -10.72 9.00
CA PHE A 109 -7.86 -9.35 9.11
C PHE A 109 -9.26 -9.19 8.52
N ILE A 110 -9.57 -9.84 7.41
CA ILE A 110 -10.93 -9.85 6.85
C ILE A 110 -11.89 -10.46 7.87
N LYS A 111 -11.56 -11.62 8.43
CA LYS A 111 -12.42 -12.31 9.40
C LYS A 111 -12.66 -11.49 10.68
N LEU A 112 -11.60 -10.87 11.21
CA LEU A 112 -11.68 -10.07 12.44
C LEU A 112 -12.39 -8.72 12.21
N SER A 113 -12.26 -8.14 11.02
CA SER A 113 -12.87 -6.84 10.69
C SER A 113 -14.31 -6.97 10.19
N TRP A 114 -14.72 -8.15 9.67
CA TRP A 114 -16.04 -8.36 9.10
C TRP A 114 -17.22 -7.96 10.01
N PRO A 115 -17.19 -8.23 11.35
CA PRO A 115 -18.28 -7.83 12.24
C PRO A 115 -18.50 -6.32 12.36
N LEU A 116 -17.55 -5.47 11.93
CA LEU A 116 -17.76 -4.02 11.89
C LEU A 116 -18.71 -3.59 10.77
N PHE A 117 -18.92 -4.45 9.77
CA PHE A 117 -19.77 -4.18 8.60
C PHE A 117 -21.11 -4.93 8.62
N ALA A 118 -21.29 -5.86 9.58
CA ALA A 118 -22.52 -6.64 9.78
C ALA A 118 -23.43 -5.93 10.79
#